data_AF-A0A4R6KT70-F1
#
_entry.id   AF-A0A4R6KT70-F1
#
_cell.length_a   1.000
_cell.length_b   1.000
_cell.length_c   1.000
_cell.angle_alpha   90.00
_cell.angle_beta   90.00
_cell.angle_gamma   90.00
#
_symmetry.space_group_name_H-M   'P 1'
#
loop_
_entity.id
_entity.type
_entity.pdbx_description
1 polymer ?
#
loop_
_entity_poly.entity_id
_entity_poly.type
_entity_poly.pdbx_seq_one_letter_code
_entity_poly.pdbx_strand_id
1 'polypeptide(L)'
;MRTLLRYGGLLAVGVLSAGLLTGTASAQPSATARSCGLNLGSVTAGGDHREQVITEEGGVVDNWIVAKNLFPDGQVRLSATVRYGAAEVGGMAHVGPVIMGSTMYDSSYVTADGSGAVTQKQLTRVGPGWGVYRSLDRSTYVTATAKRETEYSLRNDGTLYRRNVTYKDGVASRQITGWQSGYRGVKAMTLISQTATYDTFLMTLTSGKLYTARLPLAGGHIIPGVVKQVRPSTWQGFETLVAAACDDGVLLLGIDKDTGSAYLYKVGHANGAATSIRLIRKVPGSFKEPVYFHWQLFSGERLAGD
;
A
#
# COMPACT_ATOMS: atom_id res chain seq x y z
N MET A 1 8.85 54.28 -16.63
CA MET A 1 9.33 55.08 -17.79
C MET A 1 8.94 54.33 -19.05
N ARG A 2 8.11 54.97 -19.88
CA ARG A 2 7.58 54.42 -21.14
C ARG A 2 8.66 54.42 -22.22
N THR A 3 8.68 53.42 -23.08
CA THR A 3 8.93 53.68 -24.51
C THR A 3 8.20 52.63 -25.37
N LEU A 4 7.45 53.17 -26.34
CA LEU A 4 6.60 52.51 -27.33
C LEU A 4 7.24 52.75 -28.71
N LEU A 5 6.78 51.93 -29.68
CA LEU A 5 6.90 52.03 -31.15
C LEU A 5 8.21 51.48 -31.76
N ARG A 6 8.16 50.68 -32.85
CA ARG A 6 7.34 50.84 -34.05
C ARG A 6 6.89 49.52 -34.70
N TYR A 7 5.71 49.61 -35.32
CA TYR A 7 5.15 48.69 -36.31
C TYR A 7 5.95 48.72 -37.64
N GLY A 8 5.99 47.56 -38.30
CA GLY A 8 6.37 47.38 -39.70
C GLY A 8 5.90 46.01 -40.16
N GLY A 9 4.76 45.97 -40.86
CA GLY A 9 4.11 44.74 -41.30
C GLY A 9 4.80 44.08 -42.49
N LEU A 10 4.61 42.77 -42.61
CA LEU A 10 4.61 42.03 -43.87
C LEU A 10 3.65 40.86 -43.71
N LEU A 11 2.58 40.90 -44.50
CA LEU A 11 1.65 39.81 -44.74
C LEU A 11 2.37 38.73 -45.55
N ALA A 12 2.53 37.54 -44.97
CA ALA A 12 2.85 36.33 -45.72
C ALA A 12 1.73 35.32 -45.44
N VAL A 13 0.84 35.18 -46.43
CA VAL A 13 -0.19 34.13 -46.47
C VAL A 13 0.52 32.81 -46.76
N GLY A 14 0.85 32.07 -45.71
CA GLY A 14 1.30 30.69 -45.79
C GLY A 14 0.10 29.77 -45.81
N VAL A 15 -0.20 29.18 -46.97
CA VAL A 15 -1.16 28.09 -47.10
C VAL A 15 -0.57 26.87 -46.39
N LEU A 16 -1.03 26.57 -45.16
CA LEU A 16 -0.77 25.28 -44.53
C LEU A 16 -1.78 24.27 -45.05
N SER A 17 -1.30 23.39 -45.91
CA SER A 17 -1.99 22.15 -46.30
C SER A 17 -2.25 21.31 -45.04
N ALA A 18 -3.51 21.22 -44.63
CA ALA A 18 -3.96 20.31 -43.59
C ALA A 18 -3.86 18.87 -44.09
N GLY A 19 -2.71 18.23 -43.87
CA GLY A 19 -2.57 16.79 -43.95
C GLY A 19 -3.33 16.15 -42.79
N LEU A 20 -4.53 15.65 -43.05
CA LEU A 20 -5.28 14.77 -42.15
C LEU A 20 -4.51 13.46 -41.99
N LEU A 21 -3.52 13.44 -41.09
CA LEU A 21 -3.04 12.19 -40.52
C LEU A 21 -4.11 11.74 -39.52
N THR A 22 -4.98 10.85 -39.98
CA THR A 22 -5.83 10.04 -39.12
C THR A 22 -4.93 9.08 -38.33
N GLY A 23 -4.23 9.60 -37.33
CA GLY A 23 -3.64 8.79 -36.30
C GLY A 23 -4.79 8.16 -35.52
N THR A 24 -4.93 6.84 -35.61
CA THR A 24 -5.78 6.09 -34.69
C THR A 24 -5.24 6.33 -33.30
N ALA A 25 -5.81 7.30 -32.58
CA ALA A 25 -5.65 7.39 -31.14
C ALA A 25 -6.19 6.06 -30.60
N SER A 26 -5.29 5.14 -30.25
CA SER A 26 -5.68 3.97 -29.49
C SER A 26 -6.26 4.52 -28.20
N ALA A 27 -7.57 4.36 -28.03
CA ALA A 27 -8.22 4.63 -26.77
C ALA A 27 -7.43 3.85 -25.71
N GLN A 28 -6.74 4.59 -24.85
CA GLN A 28 -6.12 4.04 -23.66
C GLN A 28 -7.22 3.28 -22.93
N PRO A 29 -6.99 2.03 -22.47
CA PRO A 29 -7.99 1.31 -21.71
C PRO A 29 -8.43 2.25 -20.59
N SER A 30 -9.69 2.66 -20.63
CA SER A 30 -10.30 3.28 -19.47
C SER A 30 -10.06 2.29 -18.34
N ALA A 31 -9.50 2.76 -17.23
CA ALA A 31 -9.38 1.95 -16.03
C ALA A 31 -10.81 1.59 -15.60
N THR A 32 -11.32 0.49 -16.16
CA THR A 32 -12.49 -0.21 -15.64
C THR A 32 -12.19 -0.43 -14.18
N ALA A 33 -13.07 0.09 -13.32
CA ALA A 33 -13.07 -0.21 -11.90
C ALA A 33 -12.79 -1.70 -11.76
N ARG A 34 -11.63 -2.06 -11.20
CA ARG A 34 -11.26 -3.47 -11.07
C ARG A 34 -12.17 -4.01 -9.99
N SER A 35 -13.23 -4.68 -10.43
CA SER A 35 -14.13 -5.49 -9.61
C SER A 35 -13.29 -6.27 -8.60
N CYS A 36 -13.55 -6.06 -7.31
CA CYS A 36 -12.99 -6.75 -6.16
C CYS A 36 -11.81 -7.69 -6.45
N GLY A 37 -10.59 -7.26 -6.12
CA GLY A 37 -9.39 -8.07 -6.26
C GLY A 37 -8.29 -7.63 -5.31
N LEU A 38 -7.34 -8.52 -5.06
CA LEU A 38 -6.19 -8.25 -4.21
C LEU A 38 -4.91 -8.39 -5.03
N ASN A 39 -4.22 -7.27 -5.24
CA ASN A 39 -2.89 -7.26 -5.83
C ASN A 39 -1.88 -7.49 -4.70
N LEU A 40 -1.52 -8.74 -4.48
CA LEU A 40 -0.57 -9.14 -3.45
C LEU A 40 0.84 -8.82 -3.92
N GLY A 41 1.52 -7.95 -3.18
CA GLY A 41 2.93 -7.71 -3.33
C GLY A 41 3.75 -8.55 -2.37
N SER A 42 4.94 -8.93 -2.80
CA SER A 42 5.94 -9.53 -1.92
C SER A 42 7.34 -9.07 -2.27
N VAL A 43 8.19 -9.02 -1.25
CA VAL A 43 9.65 -9.00 -1.46
C VAL A 43 10.15 -10.42 -1.33
N THR A 44 10.79 -10.95 -2.38
CA THR A 44 11.32 -12.31 -2.36
C THR A 44 12.57 -12.41 -1.49
N ALA A 45 12.99 -13.63 -1.16
CA ALA A 45 14.27 -13.84 -0.46
C ALA A 45 15.47 -13.27 -1.25
N GLY A 46 15.41 -13.28 -2.59
CA GLY A 46 16.40 -12.67 -3.49
C GLY A 46 16.21 -11.16 -3.71
N GLY A 47 15.32 -10.52 -2.94
CA GLY A 47 15.11 -9.07 -3.01
C GLY A 47 14.35 -8.60 -4.26
N ASP A 48 13.65 -9.49 -4.97
CA ASP A 48 12.75 -9.09 -6.05
C ASP A 48 11.45 -8.52 -5.50
N HIS A 49 10.85 -7.58 -6.22
CA HIS A 49 9.42 -7.30 -6.08
C HIS A 49 8.62 -8.20 -7.01
N ARG A 50 7.64 -8.88 -6.43
CA ARG A 50 6.71 -9.76 -7.13
C ARG A 50 5.28 -9.28 -6.91
N GLU A 51 4.44 -9.51 -7.92
CA GLU A 51 3.00 -9.29 -7.85
C GLU A 51 2.26 -10.59 -8.14
N GLN A 52 1.22 -10.84 -7.36
CA GLN A 52 0.21 -11.86 -7.63
C GLN A 52 -1.16 -11.21 -7.59
N VAL A 53 -1.95 -11.39 -8.64
CA VAL A 53 -3.31 -10.87 -8.70
C VAL A 53 -4.26 -11.98 -8.27
N ILE A 54 -4.94 -11.76 -7.16
CA ILE A 54 -5.92 -12.67 -6.58
C ILE A 54 -7.32 -12.09 -6.83
N THR A 55 -8.21 -12.85 -7.48
CA THR A 55 -9.60 -12.43 -7.75
C THR A 55 -10.47 -12.55 -6.49
N GLU A 56 -11.68 -11.96 -6.52
CA GLU A 56 -12.66 -12.11 -5.43
C GLU A 56 -13.00 -13.59 -5.13
N GLU A 57 -12.96 -14.46 -6.13
CA GLU A 57 -13.20 -15.90 -5.99
C GLU A 57 -11.95 -16.65 -5.49
N GLY A 58 -10.83 -15.94 -5.28
CA GLY A 58 -9.56 -16.45 -4.78
C GLY A 58 -8.71 -17.22 -5.78
N GLY A 59 -8.97 -17.06 -7.08
CA GLY A 59 -8.07 -17.53 -8.13
C GLY A 59 -6.86 -16.61 -8.25
N VAL A 60 -5.67 -17.17 -8.50
CA VAL A 60 -4.48 -16.39 -8.90
C VAL A 60 -4.48 -16.32 -10.42
N VAL A 61 -4.74 -15.14 -10.98
CA VAL A 61 -4.85 -14.96 -12.44
C VAL A 61 -3.56 -14.46 -13.07
N ASP A 62 -2.75 -13.74 -12.30
CA ASP A 62 -1.44 -13.27 -12.73
C ASP A 62 -0.41 -13.44 -11.61
N ASN A 63 0.85 -13.69 -11.99
CA ASN A 63 1.96 -13.89 -11.08
C ASN A 63 3.30 -13.62 -11.78
N TRP A 64 3.97 -12.52 -11.45
CA TRP A 64 5.21 -12.14 -12.14
C TRP A 64 6.16 -11.32 -11.26
N ILE A 65 7.41 -11.24 -11.69
CA ILE A 65 8.42 -10.37 -11.08
C ILE A 65 8.28 -8.97 -11.68
N VAL A 66 7.88 -8.01 -10.84
CA VAL A 66 7.72 -6.59 -11.19
C VAL A 66 9.08 -5.91 -11.29
N ALA A 67 10.00 -6.22 -10.37
CA ALA A 67 11.35 -5.68 -10.38
C ALA A 67 12.33 -6.71 -9.83
N LYS A 68 13.29 -7.11 -10.66
CA LYS A 68 14.32 -8.08 -10.29
C LYS A 68 15.47 -7.43 -9.51
N ASN A 69 15.99 -8.12 -8.50
CA ASN A 69 17.12 -7.69 -7.65
C ASN A 69 16.96 -6.25 -7.14
N LEU A 70 15.74 -5.88 -6.74
CA LEU A 70 15.43 -4.53 -6.31
C LEU A 70 16.10 -4.22 -4.96
N PHE A 71 16.22 -5.21 -4.08
CA PHE A 71 16.91 -5.08 -2.81
C PHE A 71 18.00 -6.13 -2.68
N PRO A 72 18.98 -5.94 -1.77
CA PRO A 72 19.93 -6.99 -1.48
C PRO A 72 19.23 -8.19 -0.81
N ASP A 73 19.66 -9.38 -1.19
CA ASP A 73 19.14 -10.66 -0.73
C ASP A 73 19.03 -10.73 0.80
N GLY A 74 17.89 -11.19 1.29
CA GLY A 74 17.64 -11.42 2.72
C GLY A 74 17.63 -10.18 3.63
N GLN A 75 17.83 -8.96 3.10
CA GLN A 75 17.92 -7.76 3.93
C GLN A 75 16.56 -7.17 4.31
N VAL A 76 15.54 -7.36 3.46
CA VAL A 76 14.22 -6.75 3.66
C VAL A 76 13.44 -7.49 4.73
N ARG A 77 13.00 -6.73 5.75
CA ARG A 77 12.27 -7.26 6.90
C ARG A 77 10.81 -6.84 6.95
N LEU A 78 10.51 -5.62 6.54
CA LEU A 78 9.16 -5.06 6.53
C LEU A 78 8.99 -4.14 5.33
N SER A 79 7.78 -4.10 4.81
CA SER A 79 7.32 -3.08 3.86
C SER A 79 5.85 -2.78 4.18
N ALA A 80 5.37 -1.64 3.72
CA ALA A 80 3.95 -1.30 3.76
C ALA A 80 3.39 -1.38 2.34
N THR A 81 2.11 -1.00 2.18
CA THR A 81 1.50 -0.77 0.87
C THR A 81 2.44 0.00 -0.06
N VAL A 82 2.71 -0.59 -1.23
CA VAL A 82 3.47 0.05 -2.30
C VAL A 82 2.49 0.59 -3.32
N ARG A 83 2.60 1.88 -3.60
CA ARG A 83 1.74 2.55 -4.56
C ARG A 83 2.35 2.53 -5.95
N TYR A 84 1.55 2.41 -6.98
CA TYR A 84 2.05 2.34 -8.36
C TYR A 84 1.12 2.99 -9.39
N GLY A 85 1.65 3.36 -10.55
CA GLY A 85 0.87 3.95 -11.64
C GLY A 85 1.76 4.50 -12.75
N ALA A 86 1.16 5.08 -13.79
CA ALA A 86 1.90 5.64 -14.91
C ALA A 86 2.93 6.69 -14.44
N ALA A 87 4.16 6.58 -14.92
CA ALA A 87 5.21 7.56 -14.67
C ALA A 87 5.17 8.68 -15.72
N GLU A 88 5.56 9.91 -15.33
CA GLU A 88 5.64 11.06 -16.27
C GLU A 88 6.65 10.81 -17.41
N VAL A 89 7.71 10.05 -17.12
CA VAL A 89 8.76 9.68 -18.07
C VAL A 89 8.45 8.42 -18.89
N GLY A 90 7.21 7.92 -18.80
CA GLY A 90 6.80 6.64 -19.39
C GLY A 90 7.09 5.43 -18.49
N GLY A 91 6.34 4.35 -18.70
CA GLY A 91 6.38 3.15 -17.86
C GLY A 91 5.55 3.29 -16.58
N MET A 92 5.83 2.42 -15.61
CA MET A 92 5.10 2.33 -14.34
C MET A 92 6.02 2.70 -13.17
N ALA A 93 5.69 3.77 -12.46
CA ALA A 93 6.34 4.18 -11.22
C ALA A 93 5.77 3.38 -10.04
N HIS A 94 6.64 3.05 -9.10
CA HIS A 94 6.32 2.33 -7.86
C HIS A 94 6.98 3.06 -6.70
N VAL A 95 6.24 3.31 -5.61
CA VAL A 95 6.73 4.02 -4.43
C VAL A 95 6.21 3.40 -3.14
N GLY A 96 7.08 3.19 -2.16
CA GLY A 96 6.67 2.66 -0.87
C GLY A 96 7.82 2.57 0.13
N PRO A 97 7.52 2.48 1.44
CA PRO A 97 8.55 2.33 2.45
C PRO A 97 9.04 0.87 2.52
N VAL A 98 10.33 0.71 2.79
CA VAL A 98 10.95 -0.57 3.06
C VAL A 98 11.90 -0.46 4.26
N ILE A 99 11.92 -1.48 5.11
CA ILE A 99 12.88 -1.60 6.20
C ILE A 99 13.86 -2.71 5.83
N MET A 100 15.13 -2.32 5.66
CA MET A 100 16.25 -3.23 5.44
C MET A 100 17.13 -3.24 6.69
N GLY A 101 17.30 -4.42 7.30
CA GLY A 101 17.98 -4.56 8.59
C GLY A 101 17.32 -3.70 9.68
N SER A 102 17.99 -2.62 10.10
CA SER A 102 17.51 -1.67 11.11
C SER A 102 17.23 -0.26 10.57
N THR A 103 17.26 -0.07 9.25
CA THR A 103 17.12 1.23 8.58
C THR A 103 15.89 1.24 7.67
N MET A 104 15.12 2.33 7.75
CA MET A 104 14.02 2.58 6.82
C MET A 104 14.50 3.38 5.60
N TYR A 105 13.94 3.05 4.45
CA TYR A 105 14.11 3.73 3.18
C TYR A 105 12.74 4.01 2.56
N ASP A 106 12.60 5.13 1.86
CA ASP A 106 11.60 5.27 0.82
C ASP A 106 12.20 4.70 -0.47
N SER A 107 11.55 3.67 -1.00
CA SER A 107 11.89 3.08 -2.29
C SER A 107 11.03 3.70 -3.37
N SER A 108 11.66 4.17 -4.45
CA SER A 108 10.97 4.52 -5.69
C SER A 108 11.69 3.91 -6.89
N TYR A 109 10.94 3.40 -7.86
CA TYR A 109 11.51 2.87 -9.09
C TYR A 109 10.51 2.89 -10.24
N VAL A 110 11.03 2.85 -11.47
CA VAL A 110 10.24 2.78 -12.71
C VAL A 110 10.55 1.48 -13.44
N THR A 111 9.51 0.84 -13.98
CA THR A 111 9.61 -0.31 -14.88
C THR A 111 9.09 0.08 -16.26
N ALA A 112 9.79 -0.30 -17.32
CA ALA A 112 9.45 0.13 -18.68
C ALA A 112 8.10 -0.42 -19.19
N ASP A 113 7.78 -1.68 -18.85
CA ASP A 113 6.73 -2.43 -19.56
C ASP A 113 6.34 -3.77 -18.87
N GLY A 114 6.58 -3.92 -17.57
CA GLY A 114 6.26 -5.17 -16.85
C GLY A 114 7.25 -6.33 -17.10
N SER A 115 8.33 -6.11 -17.85
CA SER A 115 9.40 -7.09 -18.11
C SER A 115 10.28 -7.43 -16.89
N GLY A 116 10.01 -6.86 -15.72
CA GLY A 116 10.85 -7.00 -14.53
C GLY A 116 12.11 -6.12 -14.53
N ALA A 117 12.39 -5.41 -15.63
CA ALA A 117 13.53 -4.51 -15.76
C ALA A 117 13.24 -3.14 -15.12
N VAL A 118 14.14 -2.72 -14.23
CA VAL A 118 14.08 -1.42 -13.56
C VAL A 118 14.91 -0.41 -14.35
N THR A 119 14.28 0.64 -14.86
CA THR A 119 14.96 1.69 -15.65
C THR A 119 15.47 2.83 -14.78
N GLN A 120 14.80 3.08 -13.65
CA GLN A 120 15.19 4.08 -12.67
C GLN A 120 14.93 3.52 -11.27
N LYS A 121 15.85 3.76 -10.34
CA LYS A 121 15.74 3.30 -8.96
C LYS A 121 16.33 4.34 -8.03
N GLN A 122 15.61 4.64 -6.96
CA GLN A 122 16.07 5.49 -5.88
C GLN A 122 15.67 4.87 -4.53
N LEU A 123 16.66 4.81 -3.63
CA LEU A 123 16.46 4.42 -2.25
C LEU A 123 16.86 5.58 -1.36
N THR A 124 15.87 6.37 -0.96
CA THR A 124 16.09 7.53 -0.10
C THR A 124 16.11 7.07 1.34
N ARG A 125 17.27 7.17 1.98
CA ARG A 125 17.42 6.78 3.39
C ARG A 125 16.61 7.71 4.28
N VAL A 126 15.74 7.11 5.10
CA VAL A 126 14.94 7.84 6.10
C VAL A 126 15.71 7.93 7.41
N GLY A 127 16.27 6.81 7.87
CA GLY A 127 17.06 6.78 9.09
C GLY A 127 17.13 5.40 9.76
N PRO A 128 18.00 5.26 10.79
CA PRO A 128 18.17 4.02 11.55
C PRO A 128 17.09 3.87 12.64
N GLY A 129 17.18 2.80 13.45
CA GLY A 129 16.34 2.59 14.63
C GLY A 129 15.06 1.80 14.38
N TRP A 130 14.88 1.27 13.17
CA TRP A 130 13.67 0.56 12.76
C TRP A 130 13.70 -0.95 13.03
N GLY A 131 14.83 -1.50 13.50
CA GLY A 131 14.97 -2.93 13.78
C GLY A 131 14.09 -3.44 14.94
N VAL A 132 13.49 -2.53 15.71
CA VAL A 132 12.62 -2.82 16.87
C VAL A 132 11.14 -2.92 16.51
N TYR A 133 10.77 -2.74 15.24
CA TYR A 133 9.39 -2.88 14.77
C TYR A 133 9.20 -4.24 14.11
N ARG A 134 7.98 -4.80 14.24
CA ARG A 134 7.57 -6.07 13.65
C ARG A 134 6.40 -5.96 12.68
N SER A 135 5.78 -4.79 12.58
CA SER A 135 4.73 -4.50 11.61
C SER A 135 4.91 -3.07 11.13
N LEU A 136 4.63 -2.85 9.85
CA LEU A 136 4.55 -1.54 9.23
C LEU A 136 3.34 -1.53 8.30
N ASP A 137 2.55 -0.47 8.35
CA ASP A 137 1.48 -0.22 7.39
C ASP A 137 1.38 1.28 7.10
N ARG A 138 0.81 1.66 5.96
CA ARG A 138 0.69 3.05 5.52
C ARG A 138 -0.73 3.32 5.04
N SER A 139 -1.40 4.25 5.72
CA SER A 139 -2.66 4.87 5.28
C SER A 139 -2.36 6.03 4.34
N THR A 140 -3.05 6.06 3.20
CA THR A 140 -2.96 7.15 2.22
C THR A 140 -4.36 7.65 1.91
N TYR A 141 -4.72 8.79 2.49
CA TYR A 141 -6.00 9.43 2.30
C TYR A 141 -5.84 10.63 1.37
N VAL A 142 -6.52 10.61 0.23
CA VAL A 142 -6.49 11.69 -0.76
C VAL A 142 -7.93 12.02 -1.16
N THR A 143 -8.27 13.30 -1.19
CA THR A 143 -9.50 13.84 -1.77
C THR A 143 -9.12 14.98 -2.71
N ALA A 144 -10.10 15.64 -3.32
CA ALA A 144 -9.86 16.85 -4.11
C ALA A 144 -9.23 17.98 -3.27
N THR A 145 -9.40 17.98 -1.95
CA THR A 145 -9.02 19.09 -1.06
C THR A 145 -8.06 18.70 0.05
N ALA A 146 -7.79 17.41 0.26
CA ALA A 146 -6.93 16.93 1.34
C ALA A 146 -6.02 15.79 0.87
N LYS A 147 -4.77 15.80 1.32
CA LYS A 147 -3.84 14.67 1.19
C LYS A 147 -3.20 14.40 2.55
N ARG A 148 -3.20 13.13 2.96
CA ARG A 148 -2.58 12.63 4.19
C ARG A 148 -1.88 11.32 3.90
N GLU A 149 -0.65 11.21 4.37
CA GLU A 149 0.08 9.96 4.47
C GLU A 149 0.43 9.72 5.93
N THR A 150 0.06 8.55 6.44
CA THR A 150 0.27 8.18 7.83
C THR A 150 0.84 6.77 7.91
N GLU A 151 1.98 6.64 8.58
CA GLU A 151 2.62 5.35 8.84
C GLU A 151 2.29 4.87 10.24
N TYR A 152 1.94 3.59 10.32
CA TYR A 152 1.72 2.88 11.57
C TYR A 152 2.80 1.81 11.71
N SER A 153 3.46 1.78 12.85
CA SER A 153 4.49 0.77 13.13
C SER A 153 4.30 0.18 14.51
N LEU A 154 4.24 -1.14 14.58
CA LEU A 154 4.11 -1.86 15.84
C LEU A 154 5.48 -2.27 16.35
N ARG A 155 5.88 -1.71 17.49
CA ARG A 155 7.15 -2.02 18.16
C ARG A 155 7.05 -3.33 18.94
N ASN A 156 8.16 -4.04 19.07
CA ASN A 156 8.29 -5.33 19.77
C ASN A 156 7.76 -5.33 21.21
N ASP A 157 7.77 -4.20 21.90
CA ASP A 157 7.22 -4.05 23.25
C ASP A 157 5.67 -3.99 23.30
N GLY A 158 5.01 -3.87 22.14
CA GLY A 158 3.57 -3.70 22.03
C GLY A 158 3.10 -2.26 21.96
N THR A 159 4.00 -1.30 21.71
CA THR A 159 3.64 0.09 21.43
C THR A 159 3.41 0.28 19.94
N LEU A 160 2.19 0.69 19.57
CA LEU A 160 1.85 1.14 18.23
C LEU A 160 2.16 2.62 18.11
N TYR A 161 2.94 3.00 17.10
CA TYR A 161 3.24 4.41 16.78
C TYR A 161 2.53 4.82 15.51
N ARG A 162 1.98 6.04 15.52
CA ARG A 162 1.47 6.76 14.36
C ARG A 162 2.46 7.86 13.98
N ARG A 163 2.79 7.95 12.70
CA ARG A 163 3.66 9.00 12.16
C ARG A 163 3.03 9.68 10.97
N ASN A 164 3.12 10.99 10.91
CA ASN A 164 2.87 11.71 9.66
C ASN A 164 4.09 11.56 8.76
N VAL A 165 3.84 11.24 7.50
CA VAL A 165 4.87 11.24 6.46
C VAL A 165 4.79 12.58 5.74
N THR A 166 5.84 13.37 5.87
CA THR A 166 5.98 14.64 5.17
C THR A 166 7.29 14.67 4.41
N TYR A 167 7.34 15.48 3.35
CA TYR A 167 8.55 15.66 2.54
C TYR A 167 8.92 17.13 2.59
N LYS A 168 10.17 17.43 2.92
CA LYS A 168 10.75 18.77 2.87
C LYS A 168 12.02 18.70 2.04
N ASP A 169 12.07 19.44 0.93
CA ASP A 169 13.21 19.48 0.01
C ASP A 169 13.63 18.08 -0.48
N GLY A 170 12.65 17.21 -0.76
CA GLY A 170 12.88 15.82 -1.17
C GLY A 170 13.31 14.87 -0.05
N VAL A 171 13.53 15.39 1.16
CA VAL A 171 13.87 14.59 2.35
C VAL A 171 12.60 14.25 3.11
N ALA A 172 12.43 12.96 3.37
CA ALA A 172 11.24 12.44 3.99
C ALA A 172 11.36 12.44 5.53
N SER A 173 10.36 12.97 6.22
CA SER A 173 10.29 13.10 7.67
C SER A 173 9.19 12.21 8.24
N ARG A 174 9.52 11.53 9.35
CA ARG A 174 8.66 10.59 10.08
C ARG A 174 8.35 11.15 11.44
N GLN A 175 7.44 12.13 11.49
CA GLN A 175 7.09 12.79 12.76
C GLN A 175 6.13 11.92 13.56
N ILE A 176 6.50 11.53 14.77
CA ILE A 176 5.59 10.82 15.69
C ILE A 176 4.47 11.77 16.09
N THR A 177 3.24 11.43 15.71
CA THR A 177 2.05 12.21 16.02
C THR A 177 1.11 11.48 16.97
N GLY A 178 1.39 10.22 17.30
CA GLY A 178 0.62 9.46 18.27
C GLY A 178 1.29 8.15 18.64
N TRP A 179 0.96 7.63 19.82
CA TRP A 179 1.31 6.28 20.24
C TRP A 179 0.23 5.68 21.15
N GLN A 180 0.20 4.35 21.22
CA GLN A 180 -0.67 3.60 22.12
C GLN A 180 -0.01 2.28 22.49
N SER A 181 0.05 1.95 23.79
CA SER A 181 0.55 0.69 24.30
C SER A 181 -0.57 -0.38 24.37
N GLY A 182 -0.23 -1.61 24.76
CA GLY A 182 -1.21 -2.70 24.94
C GLY A 182 -1.30 -3.69 23.77
N TYR A 183 -0.50 -3.51 22.73
CA TYR A 183 -0.50 -4.38 21.54
C TYR A 183 0.59 -5.46 21.58
N ARG A 184 1.08 -5.85 22.77
CA ARG A 184 2.14 -6.88 22.90
C ARG A 184 1.71 -8.24 22.35
N GLY A 185 0.43 -8.57 22.49
CA GLY A 185 -0.15 -9.83 21.98
C GLY A 185 -0.45 -9.85 20.48
N VAL A 186 -0.32 -8.73 19.76
CA VAL A 186 -0.61 -8.68 18.31
C VAL A 186 0.48 -9.42 17.53
N LYS A 187 0.04 -10.39 16.72
CA LYS A 187 0.85 -11.23 15.84
C LYS A 187 0.95 -10.64 14.43
N ALA A 188 -0.19 -10.33 13.80
CA ALA A 188 -0.26 -9.65 12.51
C ALA A 188 -1.27 -8.49 12.56
N MET A 189 -1.07 -7.48 11.71
CA MET A 189 -1.91 -6.28 11.61
C MET A 189 -2.01 -5.84 10.15
N THR A 190 -3.20 -5.40 9.71
CA THR A 190 -3.39 -4.76 8.39
C THR A 190 -4.45 -3.67 8.47
N LEU A 191 -4.26 -2.59 7.70
CA LEU A 191 -5.23 -1.52 7.53
C LEU A 191 -6.44 -2.03 6.74
N ILE A 192 -7.65 -1.83 7.25
CA ILE A 192 -8.90 -2.25 6.59
C ILE A 192 -9.83 -1.08 6.26
N SER A 193 -9.62 0.10 6.86
CA SER A 193 -10.41 1.30 6.58
C SER A 193 -9.57 2.54 6.86
N GLN A 194 -9.73 3.55 6.01
CA GLN A 194 -9.03 4.82 6.11
C GLN A 194 -9.97 5.99 5.85
N THR A 195 -9.97 6.98 6.73
CA THR A 195 -10.86 8.15 6.62
C THR A 195 -10.10 9.45 6.86
N ALA A 196 -10.83 10.57 6.79
CA ALA A 196 -10.29 11.89 7.14
C ALA A 196 -9.98 12.02 8.65
N THR A 197 -10.62 11.23 9.52
CA THR A 197 -10.59 11.44 10.98
C THR A 197 -10.10 10.24 11.78
N TYR A 198 -10.05 9.04 11.18
CA TYR A 198 -9.55 7.82 11.81
C TYR A 198 -9.08 6.80 10.76
N ASP A 199 -8.26 5.86 11.20
CA ASP A 199 -7.91 4.64 10.46
C ASP A 199 -8.32 3.42 11.28
N THR A 200 -8.81 2.34 10.64
CA THR A 200 -9.17 1.09 11.32
C THR A 200 -8.26 -0.04 10.88
N PHE A 201 -7.70 -0.76 11.84
CA PHE A 201 -6.87 -1.94 11.63
C PHE A 201 -7.61 -3.22 12.03
N LEU A 202 -7.31 -4.31 11.32
CA LEU A 202 -7.61 -5.66 11.75
C LEU A 202 -6.33 -6.32 12.28
N MET A 203 -6.42 -7.03 13.41
CA MET A 203 -5.28 -7.60 14.11
C MET A 203 -5.54 -9.02 14.58
N THR A 204 -4.62 -9.94 14.30
CA THR A 204 -4.59 -11.26 14.95
C THR A 204 -3.76 -11.18 16.22
N LEU A 205 -4.15 -11.94 17.24
CA LEU A 205 -3.39 -12.09 18.47
C LEU A 205 -2.72 -13.47 18.51
N THR A 206 -1.63 -13.59 19.24
CA THR A 206 -0.95 -14.87 19.50
C THR A 206 -1.86 -15.90 20.20
N SER A 207 -2.89 -15.44 20.91
CA SER A 207 -3.93 -16.28 21.50
C SER A 207 -4.99 -16.77 20.51
N GLY A 208 -4.92 -16.36 19.25
CA GLY A 208 -5.85 -16.76 18.19
C GLY A 208 -7.11 -15.91 18.04
N LYS A 209 -7.24 -14.85 18.83
CA LYS A 209 -8.33 -13.88 18.70
C LYS A 209 -8.12 -12.94 17.51
N LEU A 210 -9.21 -12.40 16.99
CA LEU A 210 -9.24 -11.35 15.99
C LEU A 210 -9.88 -10.09 16.58
N TYR A 211 -9.23 -8.94 16.41
CA TYR A 211 -9.70 -7.64 16.89
C TYR A 211 -9.65 -6.59 15.79
N THR A 212 -10.47 -5.56 15.93
CA THR A 212 -10.32 -4.29 15.22
C THR A 212 -9.80 -3.23 16.16
N ALA A 213 -8.98 -2.32 15.66
CA ALA A 213 -8.54 -1.12 16.36
C ALA A 213 -8.83 0.11 15.50
N ARG A 214 -9.83 0.91 15.90
CA ARG A 214 -10.11 2.21 15.27
C ARG A 214 -9.30 3.28 15.97
N LEU A 215 -8.45 3.96 15.21
CA LEU A 215 -7.44 4.89 15.71
C LEU A 215 -7.76 6.31 15.21
N PRO A 216 -8.37 7.16 16.06
CA PRO A 216 -8.62 8.56 15.71
C PRO A 216 -7.33 9.29 15.37
N LEU A 217 -7.34 10.12 14.34
CA LEU A 217 -6.20 10.94 13.89
C LEU A 217 -6.01 12.19 14.76
N ALA A 218 -7.10 12.72 15.31
CA ALA A 218 -7.10 13.74 16.35
C ALA A 218 -6.87 13.13 17.74
N GLY A 219 -6.51 13.95 18.73
CA GLY A 219 -6.39 13.50 20.13
C GLY A 219 -5.00 13.61 20.77
N GLY A 220 -4.05 14.31 20.12
CA GLY A 220 -2.70 14.52 20.66
C GLY A 220 -1.82 13.27 20.55
N HIS A 221 -0.79 13.19 21.43
CA HIS A 221 0.24 12.16 21.34
C HIS A 221 -0.19 10.77 21.84
N ILE A 222 -1.25 10.67 22.65
CA ILE A 222 -1.82 9.39 23.06
C ILE A 222 -3.01 9.12 22.14
N ILE A 223 -3.04 7.98 21.46
CA ILE A 223 -4.14 7.65 20.55
C ILE A 223 -5.28 7.04 21.39
N PRO A 224 -6.46 7.69 21.49
CA PRO A 224 -7.61 7.15 22.21
C PRO A 224 -8.34 6.11 21.34
N GLY A 225 -7.64 5.03 20.98
CA GLY A 225 -8.14 4.02 20.07
C GLY A 225 -9.29 3.19 20.67
N VAL A 226 -10.28 2.85 19.85
CA VAL A 226 -11.37 1.94 20.23
C VAL A 226 -11.04 0.55 19.69
N VAL A 227 -10.87 -0.41 20.60
CA VAL A 227 -10.53 -1.80 20.26
C VAL A 227 -11.74 -2.69 20.51
N LYS A 228 -12.15 -3.47 19.50
CA LYS A 228 -13.30 -4.39 19.60
C LYS A 228 -12.89 -5.81 19.19
N GLN A 229 -13.32 -6.81 19.95
CA GLN A 229 -13.15 -8.21 19.55
C GLN A 229 -14.09 -8.53 18.39
N VAL A 230 -13.57 -9.20 17.36
CA VAL A 230 -14.33 -9.66 16.19
C VAL A 230 -14.55 -11.18 16.24
N ARG A 231 -13.51 -11.95 16.55
CA ARG A 231 -13.61 -13.41 16.73
C ARG A 231 -12.82 -13.84 17.98
N PRO A 232 -13.32 -14.81 18.76
CA PRO A 232 -12.67 -15.26 19.99
C PRO A 232 -11.52 -16.25 19.78
N SER A 233 -11.40 -16.87 18.60
CA SER A 233 -10.41 -17.91 18.30
C SER A 233 -10.28 -18.14 16.79
N THR A 234 -9.39 -19.06 16.40
CA THR A 234 -9.09 -19.59 15.04
C THR A 234 -8.24 -18.71 14.12
N TRP A 235 -7.69 -17.60 14.62
CA TRP A 235 -6.83 -16.71 13.82
C TRP A 235 -5.34 -16.80 14.16
N GLN A 236 -4.94 -17.73 15.03
CA GLN A 236 -3.55 -17.84 15.51
C GLN A 236 -2.57 -18.26 14.42
N GLY A 237 -3.04 -18.93 13.37
CA GLY A 237 -2.19 -19.46 12.29
C GLY A 237 -1.72 -18.39 11.30
N PHE A 238 -2.20 -17.14 11.38
CA PHE A 238 -1.81 -16.10 10.42
C PHE A 238 -0.72 -15.18 10.99
N GLU A 239 0.48 -15.24 10.40
CA GLU A 239 1.59 -14.33 10.65
C GLU A 239 1.54 -13.09 9.76
N THR A 240 0.73 -13.09 8.70
CA THR A 240 0.60 -11.95 7.80
C THR A 240 -0.84 -11.78 7.35
N LEU A 241 -1.28 -10.52 7.34
CA LEU A 241 -2.57 -10.10 6.81
C LEU A 241 -2.31 -9.05 5.72
N VAL A 242 -3.01 -9.16 4.59
CA VAL A 242 -3.02 -8.14 3.53
C VAL A 242 -4.46 -7.87 3.15
N ALA A 243 -4.86 -6.61 3.10
CA ALA A 243 -6.20 -6.21 2.73
C ALA A 243 -6.22 -5.30 1.49
N ALA A 244 -7.24 -5.47 0.67
CA ALA A 244 -7.57 -4.61 -0.46
C ALA A 244 -9.04 -4.21 -0.37
N ALA A 245 -9.39 -3.02 -0.88
CA ALA A 245 -10.78 -2.58 -0.94
C ALA A 245 -11.62 -3.55 -1.78
N CYS A 246 -12.86 -3.79 -1.36
CA CYS A 246 -13.82 -4.57 -2.12
C CYS A 246 -15.24 -4.24 -1.66
N ASP A 247 -16.01 -3.57 -2.52
CA ASP A 247 -17.36 -3.08 -2.24
C ASP A 247 -17.41 -2.28 -0.90
N ASP A 248 -18.36 -2.61 -0.02
CA ASP A 248 -18.57 -2.05 1.32
C ASP A 248 -17.62 -2.66 2.39
N GLY A 249 -16.44 -3.12 1.98
CA GLY A 249 -15.51 -3.80 2.87
C GLY A 249 -14.14 -4.06 2.25
N VAL A 250 -13.54 -5.18 2.63
CA VAL A 250 -12.23 -5.61 2.14
C VAL A 250 -12.19 -7.08 1.75
N LEU A 251 -11.38 -7.37 0.75
CA LEU A 251 -10.78 -8.70 0.59
C LEU A 251 -9.58 -8.78 1.52
N LEU A 252 -9.56 -9.79 2.37
CA LEU A 252 -8.50 -10.05 3.34
C LEU A 252 -7.81 -11.37 3.02
N LEU A 253 -6.50 -11.32 2.81
CA LEU A 253 -5.66 -12.50 2.71
C LEU A 253 -4.97 -12.75 4.06
N GLY A 254 -5.27 -13.88 4.69
CA GLY A 254 -4.51 -14.40 5.84
C GLY A 254 -3.48 -15.41 5.38
N ILE A 255 -2.21 -15.18 5.70
CA ILE A 255 -1.09 -16.05 5.31
C ILE A 255 -0.52 -16.72 6.56
N ASP A 256 -0.51 -18.05 6.51
CA ASP A 256 0.19 -18.94 7.43
C ASP A 256 1.58 -19.22 6.84
N LYS A 257 2.60 -18.56 7.39
CA LYS A 257 3.98 -18.63 6.92
C LYS A 257 4.66 -19.93 7.30
N ASP A 258 4.21 -20.60 8.36
CA ASP A 258 4.76 -21.88 8.79
C ASP A 258 4.46 -22.98 7.75
N THR A 259 3.23 -23.01 7.24
CA THR A 259 2.80 -23.96 6.21
C THR A 259 2.98 -23.42 4.78
N GLY A 260 3.08 -22.09 4.61
CA GLY A 260 3.03 -21.43 3.32
C GLY A 260 1.64 -21.39 2.69
N SER A 261 0.58 -21.55 3.48
CA SER A 261 -0.81 -21.51 3.02
C SER A 261 -1.39 -20.10 3.12
N ALA A 262 -2.25 -19.72 2.18
CA ALA A 262 -3.03 -18.48 2.29
C ALA A 262 -4.53 -18.73 2.12
N TYR A 263 -5.34 -17.95 2.84
CA TYR A 263 -6.79 -18.05 2.86
C TYR A 263 -7.40 -16.69 2.62
N LEU A 264 -8.31 -16.61 1.64
CA LEU A 264 -8.98 -15.38 1.25
C LEU A 264 -10.34 -15.29 1.93
N TYR A 265 -10.63 -14.11 2.48
CA TYR A 265 -11.86 -13.80 3.17
C TYR A 265 -12.50 -12.53 2.60
N LYS A 266 -13.83 -12.47 2.56
CA LYS A 266 -14.56 -11.22 2.44
C LYS A 266 -14.90 -10.72 3.84
N VAL A 267 -14.51 -9.49 4.15
CA VAL A 267 -14.72 -8.86 5.46
C VAL A 267 -15.51 -7.58 5.25
N GLY A 268 -16.67 -7.46 5.89
CA GLY A 268 -17.46 -6.23 5.86
C GLY A 268 -17.00 -5.18 6.88
N HIS A 269 -17.78 -4.12 7.02
CA HIS A 269 -17.53 -3.05 7.99
C HIS A 269 -17.25 -3.55 9.42
N ALA A 270 -16.27 -2.93 10.06
CA ALA A 270 -15.83 -3.29 11.39
C ALA A 270 -16.89 -2.92 12.46
N ASN A 271 -17.59 -3.93 12.99
CA ASN A 271 -18.61 -3.77 14.03
C ASN A 271 -18.47 -4.79 15.17
N GLY A 272 -17.23 -5.01 15.64
CA GLY A 272 -16.95 -5.99 16.69
C GLY A 272 -17.41 -7.40 16.30
N ALA A 273 -18.12 -8.10 17.19
CA ALA A 273 -18.60 -9.45 16.94
C ALA A 273 -19.55 -9.55 15.73
N ALA A 274 -20.25 -8.46 15.38
CA ALA A 274 -21.17 -8.40 14.24
C ALA A 274 -20.47 -8.20 12.88
N THR A 275 -19.14 -8.01 12.85
CA THR A 275 -18.38 -7.91 11.61
C THR A 275 -18.56 -9.19 10.79
N SER A 276 -19.07 -9.05 9.56
CA SER A 276 -19.21 -10.17 8.64
C SER A 276 -17.81 -10.61 8.18
N ILE A 277 -17.53 -11.91 8.29
CA ILE A 277 -16.31 -12.52 7.77
C ILE A 277 -16.70 -13.84 7.14
N ARG A 278 -16.46 -13.96 5.83
CA ARG A 278 -16.74 -15.17 5.05
C ARG A 278 -15.45 -15.67 4.44
N LEU A 279 -15.07 -16.91 4.75
CA LEU A 279 -14.02 -17.61 4.02
C LEU A 279 -14.51 -17.80 2.57
N ILE A 280 -13.71 -17.35 1.62
CA ILE A 280 -13.94 -17.60 0.20
C ILE A 280 -13.29 -18.93 -0.16
N ARG A 281 -11.97 -19.03 0.01
CA ARG A 281 -11.22 -20.26 -0.22
C ARG A 281 -9.79 -20.20 0.31
N LYS A 282 -9.13 -21.35 0.34
CA LYS A 282 -7.67 -21.42 0.29
C LYS A 282 -7.18 -21.01 -1.10
N VAL A 283 -6.26 -20.05 -1.15
CA VAL A 283 -5.67 -19.56 -2.41
C VAL A 283 -4.62 -20.56 -2.88
N PRO A 284 -4.62 -20.98 -4.16
CA PRO A 284 -3.61 -21.90 -4.68
C PRO A 284 -2.22 -21.25 -4.71
N GLY A 285 -1.18 -22.03 -4.38
CA GLY A 285 0.20 -21.59 -4.40
C GLY A 285 0.92 -21.79 -3.05
N SER A 286 2.15 -21.26 -2.99
CA SER A 286 2.99 -21.26 -1.79
C SER A 286 3.31 -19.83 -1.41
N PHE A 287 3.04 -19.48 -0.15
CA PHE A 287 3.18 -18.13 0.38
C PHE A 287 4.26 -18.07 1.46
N LYS A 288 5.52 -18.24 1.06
CA LYS A 288 6.69 -18.29 1.96
C LYS A 288 7.64 -17.09 1.87
N GLU A 289 7.32 -16.10 1.05
CA GLU A 289 8.15 -14.91 0.94
C GLU A 289 8.31 -14.18 2.30
N PRO A 290 9.48 -13.56 2.54
CA PRO A 290 9.75 -12.92 3.83
C PRO A 290 8.78 -11.77 4.13
N VAL A 291 8.37 -11.01 3.12
CA VAL A 291 7.52 -9.82 3.28
C VAL A 291 6.40 -9.83 2.27
N TYR A 292 5.19 -9.51 2.71
CA TYR A 292 4.03 -9.22 1.85
C TYR A 292 3.48 -7.84 2.13
N PHE A 293 2.83 -7.26 1.13
CA PHE A 293 2.17 -5.97 1.18
C PHE A 293 1.08 -5.89 0.11
N HIS A 294 0.30 -4.81 0.10
CA HIS A 294 -0.68 -4.54 -0.95
C HIS A 294 -0.09 -3.62 -2.03
N TRP A 295 -0.31 -3.96 -3.31
CA TRP A 295 -0.08 -3.05 -4.43
C TRP A 295 -1.29 -2.14 -4.64
N GLN A 296 -1.13 -0.84 -4.41
CA GLN A 296 -2.22 0.13 -4.57
C GLN A 296 -1.98 1.07 -5.74
N LEU A 297 -2.92 1.16 -6.67
CA LEU A 297 -2.82 2.15 -7.75
C LEU A 297 -2.81 3.60 -7.21
N PHE A 298 -2.07 4.50 -7.85
CA PHE A 298 -2.05 5.92 -7.48
C PHE A 298 -3.45 6.55 -7.57
N SER A 299 -4.19 6.16 -8.60
CA SER A 299 -5.58 6.54 -8.88
C SER A 299 -6.61 5.55 -8.32
N GLY A 300 -6.17 4.46 -7.69
CA GLY A 300 -7.00 3.29 -7.39
C GLY A 300 -7.98 3.44 -6.24
N GLU A 301 -8.75 2.37 -6.05
CA GLU A 301 -9.69 2.22 -4.95
C GLU A 301 -9.02 2.44 -3.59
N ARG A 302 -9.80 3.05 -2.72
CA ARG A 302 -9.42 3.36 -1.35
C ARG A 302 -10.14 2.36 -0.46
N LEU A 303 -9.45 1.88 0.58
CA LEU A 303 -10.15 1.19 1.66
C LEU A 303 -11.30 2.08 2.11
N ALA A 304 -12.52 1.52 2.11
CA ALA A 304 -13.72 2.26 2.47
C ALA A 304 -13.61 2.79 3.91
N GLY A 305 -14.28 3.91 4.19
CA GLY A 305 -14.53 4.30 5.57
C GLY A 305 -15.50 3.34 6.24
N ASP A 306 -15.44 3.21 7.56
CA ASP A 306 -16.52 2.54 8.31
C ASP A 306 -17.70 3.49 8.57
#